data_AF-A0A958HMT6-F1
#
_entry.id   AF-A0A958HMT6-F1
#
_cell.length_a   1.000
_cell.length_b   1.000
_cell.length_c   1.000
_cell.angle_alpha   90.00
_cell.angle_beta   90.00
_cell.angle_gamma   90.00
#
_symmetry.space_group_name_H-M   'P 1'
#
loop_
_entity.id
_entity.type
_entity.pdbx_description
1 polymer ?
#
loop_
_entity_poly.entity_id
_entity_poly.type
_entity_poly.pdbx_seq_one_letter_code
_entity_poly.pdbx_strand_id
1 'polypeptide(L)'
;MTGLILTAQFDPLPWQVAPFRCTDPVVLLTGSAGGGKSRLAAEKVHGYCLRYPGAVAICLRKRREFASKSVVYALKEVQGDDPRVAFHAG
;
A
#
# COMPACT_ATOMS: atom_id res chain seq x y z
N MET A 1 -10.10 -21.03 -18.61
CA MET A 1 -10.38 -19.68 -18.08
C MET A 1 -10.12 -19.72 -16.58
N THR A 2 -8.88 -19.45 -16.18
CA THR A 2 -8.50 -19.43 -14.77
C THR A 2 -9.01 -18.11 -14.19
N GLY A 3 -10.04 -18.16 -13.35
CA GLY A 3 -10.55 -16.97 -12.68
C GLY A 3 -9.42 -16.30 -11.91
N LEU A 4 -9.24 -14.99 -12.11
CA LEU A 4 -8.34 -14.18 -11.30
C LEU A 4 -8.78 -14.30 -9.84
N ILE A 5 -8.04 -15.05 -9.03
CA ILE A 5 -8.21 -15.01 -7.58
C ILE A 5 -7.70 -13.64 -7.13
N LEU A 6 -8.62 -12.78 -6.68
CA LEU A 6 -8.28 -11.51 -6.06
C LEU A 6 -7.65 -11.83 -4.69
N THR A 7 -6.33 -11.73 -4.60
CA THR A 7 -5.57 -12.07 -3.38
C THR A 7 -5.70 -11.00 -2.28
N ALA A 8 -5.98 -9.75 -2.65
CA ALA A 8 -6.31 -8.66 -1.74
C ALA A 8 -7.24 -7.65 -2.45
N GLN A 9 -8.52 -7.64 -2.10
CA GLN A 9 -9.46 -6.67 -2.67
C GLN A 9 -9.35 -5.33 -1.95
N PHE A 10 -9.10 -4.26 -2.70
CA PHE A 10 -9.19 -2.90 -2.21
C PHE A 10 -10.62 -2.37 -2.40
N ASP A 11 -11.37 -2.26 -1.30
CA ASP A 11 -12.67 -1.60 -1.25
C ASP A 11 -12.53 -0.25 -0.51
N PRO A 12 -12.30 0.87 -1.24
CA PRO A 12 -11.98 2.15 -0.63
C PRO A 12 -13.17 2.80 0.06
N LEU A 13 -12.93 3.40 1.22
CA LEU A 13 -13.84 4.37 1.82
C LEU A 13 -14.07 5.54 0.84
N PRO A 14 -15.24 6.22 0.89
CA PRO A 14 -15.55 7.30 -0.06
C PRO A 14 -14.47 8.38 -0.16
N TRP A 15 -13.87 8.77 0.98
CA TRP A 15 -12.81 9.79 1.01
C TRP A 15 -11.47 9.29 0.46
N GLN A 16 -11.22 7.98 0.41
CA GLN A 16 -9.97 7.38 -0.07
C GLN A 16 -9.85 7.44 -1.60
N VAL A 17 -10.97 7.54 -2.31
CA VAL A 17 -11.01 7.49 -3.78
C VAL A 17 -10.25 8.66 -4.41
N ALA A 18 -10.51 9.88 -3.94
CA ALA A 18 -9.84 11.09 -4.46
C ALA A 18 -8.31 11.06 -4.28
N PRO A 19 -7.75 10.86 -3.07
CA PRO A 19 -6.30 10.76 -2.87
C PRO A 19 -5.69 9.51 -3.51
N PHE A 20 -6.41 8.40 -3.68
CA PHE A 20 -5.92 7.24 -4.44
C PHE A 20 -5.66 7.62 -5.91
N ARG A 21 -6.55 8.40 -6.52
CA ARG A 21 -6.46 8.86 -7.92
C ARG A 21 -5.57 10.08 -8.15
N CYS A 22 -5.29 10.86 -7.10
CA CYS A 22 -4.43 12.03 -7.18
C CYS A 22 -3.03 11.68 -7.74
N THR A 23 -2.50 12.48 -8.65
CA THR A 23 -1.18 12.28 -9.27
C THR A 23 -0.19 13.39 -8.93
N ASP A 24 -0.54 14.25 -7.96
CA ASP A 24 0.33 15.32 -7.50
C ASP A 24 1.62 14.75 -6.89
N PRO A 25 2.76 15.46 -7.00
CA PRO A 25 4.03 14.99 -6.47
C PRO A 25 4.02 14.72 -4.96
N VAL A 26 3.12 15.38 -4.22
CA VAL A 26 2.99 15.25 -2.77
C VAL A 26 1.52 15.15 -2.38
N VAL A 27 1.20 14.14 -1.57
CA VAL A 27 -0.13 13.96 -0.98
C VAL A 27 0.00 13.84 0.53
N LEU A 28 -0.68 14.72 1.27
CA LEU A 28 -0.75 14.67 2.73
C LEU A 28 -2.02 13.94 3.18
N LEU A 29 -1.83 12.80 3.86
CA LEU A 29 -2.93 12.09 4.52
C LEU A 29 -2.94 12.41 6.01
N THR A 30 -3.88 13.24 6.45
CA THR A 30 -4.04 13.65 7.86
C THR A 30 -5.43 13.30 8.40
N GLY A 31 -5.56 13.23 9.73
CA GLY A 31 -6.79 12.90 10.45
C GLY A 31 -6.59 11.88 11.56
N SER A 32 -7.69 11.51 12.23
CA SER A 32 -7.71 10.64 13.42
C SER A 32 -7.12 9.24 13.20
N ALA A 33 -6.64 8.62 14.29
CA ALA A 33 -6.22 7.21 14.26
C ALA A 33 -7.40 6.30 13.82
N GLY A 34 -7.07 5.17 13.19
CA GLY A 34 -8.09 4.23 12.67
C GLY A 34 -8.78 4.66 11.38
N GLY A 35 -8.61 5.91 10.92
CA GLY A 35 -9.28 6.41 9.72
C GLY A 35 -8.73 5.90 8.38
N GLY A 36 -8.06 4.74 8.30
CA GLY A 36 -7.69 4.12 7.01
C GLY A 36 -6.54 4.77 6.20
N LYS A 37 -5.85 5.77 6.75
CA LYS A 37 -4.77 6.50 6.05
C LYS A 37 -3.60 5.60 5.64
N SER A 38 -3.13 4.76 6.54
CA SER A 38 -2.00 3.84 6.26
C SER A 38 -2.35 2.80 5.21
N ARG A 39 -3.60 2.29 5.24
CA ARG A 39 -4.10 1.36 4.21
C ARG A 39 -4.08 2.02 2.84
N LEU A 40 -4.68 3.21 2.71
CA LEU A 40 -4.65 3.97 1.46
C LEU A 40 -3.23 4.26 0.96
N ALA A 41 -2.32 4.65 1.85
CA ALA A 41 -0.92 4.91 1.48
C ALA A 41 -0.25 3.65 0.92
N ALA A 42 -0.47 2.49 1.56
CA ALA A 42 0.06 1.21 1.10
C ALA A 42 -0.53 0.79 -0.26
N GLU A 43 -1.85 0.92 -0.44
CA GLU A 43 -2.54 0.65 -1.71
C GLU A 43 -1.99 1.51 -2.84
N LYS A 44 -1.79 2.81 -2.57
CA LYS A 44 -1.25 3.74 -3.55
C LYS A 44 0.20 3.38 -3.93
N VAL A 45 1.04 3.05 -2.95
CA VAL A 45 2.42 2.60 -3.19
C VAL A 45 2.44 1.32 -4.03
N HIS A 46 1.65 0.31 -3.63
CA HIS A 46 1.60 -0.95 -4.35
C HIS A 46 1.09 -0.76 -5.78
N GLY A 47 -0.02 -0.03 -5.95
CA GLY A 47 -0.57 0.30 -7.26
C GLY A 47 0.40 1.11 -8.13
N TYR A 48 1.19 2.01 -7.54
CA TYR A 48 2.22 2.76 -8.27
C TYR A 48 3.31 1.82 -8.81
N CYS A 49 3.83 0.90 -7.98
CA CYS A 49 4.82 -0.08 -8.39
C CYS A 49 4.29 -1.07 -9.44
N LEU A 50 3.00 -1.43 -9.40
CA LEU A 50 2.37 -2.26 -10.43
C LEU A 50 2.14 -1.48 -11.75
N ARG A 51 1.80 -0.20 -11.65
CA ARG A 51 1.53 0.65 -12.83
C ARG A 51 2.80 1.00 -13.60
N TYR A 52 3.90 1.20 -12.91
CA TYR A 52 5.17 1.63 -13.49
C TYR A 52 6.25 0.55 -13.31
N PRO A 53 6.50 -0.29 -14.34
CA PRO A 53 7.49 -1.36 -14.26
C PRO A 53 8.88 -0.82 -13.84
N GLY A 54 9.53 -1.52 -12.91
CA GLY A 54 10.84 -1.15 -12.39
C GLY A 54 10.83 -0.04 -11.33
N ALA A 55 9.66 0.51 -10.96
CA ALA A 55 9.58 1.50 -9.89
C ALA A 55 9.90 0.90 -8.52
N VAL A 56 10.71 1.63 -7.73
CA VAL A 56 11.04 1.28 -6.35
C VAL A 56 10.37 2.28 -5.42
N ALA A 57 9.59 1.78 -4.46
CA ALA A 57 8.99 2.59 -3.41
C ALA A 57 9.77 2.43 -2.09
N ILE A 58 9.96 3.55 -1.40
CA ILE A 58 10.62 3.59 -0.09
C ILE A 58 9.57 4.01 0.95
N CYS A 59 9.30 3.12 1.91
CA CYS A 59 8.36 3.38 3.00
C CYS A 59 9.12 3.53 4.32
N LEU A 60 8.97 4.68 4.97
CA LEU A 60 9.78 5.06 6.13
C LEU A 60 8.94 5.23 7.40
N ARG A 61 9.59 4.99 8.55
CA ARG A 61 9.06 5.34 9.87
C ARG A 61 10.22 5.63 10.82
N LYS A 62 9.97 6.46 11.83
CA LYS A 62 10.98 6.99 12.77
C LYS A 62 11.96 5.96 13.35
N ARG A 63 11.50 4.74 13.64
CA ARG A 63 12.34 3.63 14.13
C ARG A 63 11.97 2.34 13.40
N ARG A 64 12.96 1.47 13.20
CA ARG A 64 12.80 0.15 12.56
C ARG A 64 11.74 -0.70 13.26
N GLU A 65 11.78 -0.78 14.59
CA GLU A 65 10.80 -1.55 15.38
C GLU A 65 9.35 -1.13 15.14
N PHE A 66 9.09 0.16 14.92
CA PHE A 66 7.75 0.66 14.60
C PHE A 66 7.40 0.46 13.12
N ALA A 67 8.38 0.53 12.23
CA ALA A 67 8.20 0.21 10.82
C ALA A 67 7.75 -1.25 10.65
N SER A 68 8.44 -2.18 11.32
CA SER A 68 8.13 -3.62 11.29
C SER A 68 6.74 -3.94 11.83
N LYS A 69 6.22 -3.15 12.78
CA LYS A 69 4.89 -3.33 13.39
C LYS A 69 3.76 -2.62 12.66
N SER A 70 4.05 -1.78 11.66
CA SER A 70 3.00 -0.99 10.98
C SER A 70 3.17 -0.97 9.47
N VAL A 71 4.25 -0.36 8.97
CA VAL A 71 4.51 -0.18 7.54
C VAL A 71 4.62 -1.53 6.82
N VAL A 72 5.40 -2.45 7.37
CA VAL A 72 5.60 -3.78 6.77
C VAL A 72 4.28 -4.56 6.75
N TYR A 73 3.50 -4.51 7.82
CA TYR A 73 2.19 -5.16 7.87
C TYR A 73 1.22 -4.57 6.86
N ALA A 74 1.10 -3.25 6.78
CA ALA A 74 0.23 -2.59 5.81
C ALA A 74 0.59 -2.93 4.35
N LEU A 75 1.89 -3.04 4.03
CA LEU A 75 2.33 -3.45 2.69
C LEU A 75 2.00 -4.92 2.39
N LYS A 76 2.24 -5.83 3.34
CA LYS A 76 1.87 -7.25 3.20
C LYS A 76 0.37 -7.42 2.99
N GLU A 77 -0.43 -6.67 3.72
CA GLU A 77 -1.90 -6.72 3.67
C GLU A 77 -2.47 -6.27 2.32
N VAL A 78 -1.84 -5.31 1.64
CA VAL A 78 -2.29 -4.85 0.30
C VAL A 78 -1.73 -5.70 -0.83
N GLN A 79 -0.56 -6.32 -0.63
CA GLN A 79 0.03 -7.25 -1.60
C GLN A 79 -0.72 -8.59 -1.62
N GLY A 80 -1.26 -9.01 -0.46
CA GLY A 80 -1.89 -10.32 -0.29
C GLY A 80 -0.92 -11.46 -0.62
N ASP A 81 -1.48 -12.59 -1.01
CA ASP A 81 -0.73 -13.78 -1.43
C ASP A 81 -0.34 -13.75 -2.92
N ASP A 82 0.00 -12.57 -3.47
CA ASP A 82 0.41 -12.47 -4.87
C ASP A 82 1.72 -13.25 -5.10
N PRO A 83 1.72 -14.31 -5.94
CA PRO A 83 2.89 -15.16 -6.16
C PRO A 83 4.05 -14.43 -6.84
N ARG A 84 3.83 -13.22 -7.36
CA ARG A 84 4.87 -12.37 -7.95
C ARG A 84 5.64 -11.56 -6.90
N VAL A 85 5.17 -11.53 -5.64
CA VAL A 85 5.82 -10.78 -4.57
C VAL A 85 6.87 -11.66 -3.89
N ALA A 86 8.14 -11.27 -4.02
CA ALA A 86 9.25 -11.90 -3.32
C ALA A 86 9.64 -11.08 -2.08
N PHE A 87 9.58 -11.69 -0.90
CA PHE A 87 10.09 -11.08 0.32
C PHE A 87 11.55 -11.49 0.52
N HIS A 88 12.45 -10.52 0.48
CA HIS A 88 13.83 -10.72 0.91
C HIS A 88 13.90 -10.55 2.43
N ALA A 89 14.11 -11.65 3.15
CA ALA A 89 14.47 -11.58 4.56
C ALA A 89 15.92 -11.06 4.65
N GLY A 90 16.10 -9.88 5.21
CA GLY A 90 17.40 -9.32 5.59
C GLY A 90 17.70 -9.56 7.06
#